data_AF-A0A1M6RQH2-F1
#
_entry.id   AF-A0A1M6RQH2-F1
#
_cell.length_a   1.000
_cell.length_b   1.000
_cell.length_c   1.000
_cell.angle_alpha   90.00
_cell.angle_beta   90.00
_cell.angle_gamma   90.00
#
_symmetry.space_group_name_H-M   'P 1'
#
loop_
_entity.id
_entity.type
_entity.pdbx_description
1 polymer ?
#
loop_
_entity_poly.entity_id
_entity_poly.type
_entity_poly.pdbx_seq_one_letter_code
_entity_poly.pdbx_strand_id
1 'polypeptide(L)'
;MKINADIVRDYIEGKSIISYSDKWFFNTQGYSYAEPSYESDHIESVRRIYTQIKDSIDNFIPCNLKIWDALFPNWKEILDSVIINLIIGYPEPNDATVLKEPDGQNNVILDLGLWTKYEGKCDITGVIHNLLTHELCHVCIGKTIKDIDADIESSDYIINLDANTFHEGFAHLVSYDDKDIDMVQWDSESLQKVKAKSKSMMRSALFATDSLEQKKYLYDAIYGNYYDKYACMCGMLYLVDCWKAKGILGLEEEMKKGYQGFSKRTIGEALQDKHTEKLFKDFLNAYNECFYKKDLASLKEFYDTNDNILIYFDNHKNNDTYSLEEHLKLISDFFNNGKLTEVGEVEPLIIENFNVFHKGEAACLCFLSRYKSFPVPAVRSTLYLECTNGIWKVMHAHFSFEPEK
;
A
#
# COMPACT_ATOMS: atom_id res chain seq x y z
N MET A 1 18.10 24.88 -8.81
CA MET A 1 18.30 23.90 -9.92
C MET A 1 19.20 24.49 -10.99
N LYS A 2 19.94 23.66 -11.73
CA LYS A 2 20.79 24.07 -12.85
C LYS A 2 20.18 23.61 -14.18
N ILE A 3 20.04 24.49 -15.16
CA ILE A 3 19.47 24.16 -16.47
C ILE A 3 20.59 23.95 -17.48
N ASN A 4 20.65 22.76 -18.06
CA ASN A 4 21.41 22.47 -19.27
C ASN A 4 20.46 22.49 -20.47
N ALA A 5 20.68 23.44 -21.39
CA ALA A 5 19.82 23.65 -22.55
C ALA A 5 20.62 23.78 -23.85
N ASP A 6 21.87 23.32 -23.89
CA ASP A 6 22.74 23.46 -25.07
C ASP A 6 22.13 22.79 -26.30
N ILE A 7 21.65 21.55 -26.13
CA ILE A 7 21.04 20.76 -27.22
C ILE A 7 19.82 21.47 -27.79
N VAL A 8 18.87 21.88 -26.93
CA VAL A 8 17.65 22.52 -27.42
C VAL A 8 17.90 23.91 -28.00
N ARG A 9 18.87 24.67 -27.48
CA ARG A 9 19.25 25.96 -28.07
C ARG A 9 19.84 25.79 -29.46
N ASP A 10 20.79 24.88 -29.64
CA ASP A 10 21.38 24.59 -30.95
C ASP A 10 20.32 24.09 -31.95
N TYR A 11 19.41 23.24 -31.49
CA TYR A 11 18.27 22.78 -32.30
C TYR A 11 17.35 23.93 -32.73
N ILE A 12 16.97 24.83 -31.81
CA ILE A 12 16.12 26.00 -32.09
C ILE A 12 16.78 26.99 -33.08
N GLU A 13 18.11 27.03 -33.12
CA GLU A 13 18.90 27.81 -34.07
C GLU A 13 19.06 27.12 -35.43
N GLY A 14 18.50 25.91 -35.61
CA GLY A 14 18.56 25.14 -36.85
C GLY A 14 19.89 24.42 -37.07
N LYS A 15 20.72 24.27 -36.03
CA LYS A 15 21.95 23.48 -36.12
C LYS A 15 21.63 22.00 -36.01
N SER A 16 22.43 21.16 -36.67
CA SER A 16 22.36 19.71 -36.44
C SER A 16 22.82 19.38 -35.02
N ILE A 17 22.03 18.57 -34.31
CA ILE A 17 22.33 18.14 -32.95
C ILE A 17 22.95 16.74 -32.87
N ILE A 18 23.26 16.10 -34.01
CA ILE A 18 23.83 14.75 -34.04
C ILE A 18 25.13 14.63 -33.25
N SER A 19 25.91 15.72 -33.15
CA SER A 19 27.15 15.73 -32.34
C SER A 19 26.92 15.51 -30.84
N TYR A 20 25.67 15.61 -30.37
CA TYR A 20 25.29 15.32 -28.99
C TYR A 20 24.86 13.87 -28.76
N SER A 21 24.78 13.01 -29.80
CA SER A 21 24.30 11.63 -29.66
C SER A 21 25.13 10.76 -28.71
N ASP A 22 26.39 11.14 -28.48
CA ASP A 22 27.31 10.43 -27.57
C ASP A 22 27.15 10.85 -26.10
N LYS A 23 26.22 11.75 -25.76
CA LYS A 23 25.93 12.10 -24.36
C LYS A 23 25.46 10.85 -23.60
N TRP A 24 25.85 10.74 -22.33
CA TRP A 24 25.62 9.53 -21.52
C TRP A 24 24.14 9.13 -21.42
N PHE A 25 23.25 10.12 -21.36
CA PHE A 25 21.81 9.88 -21.24
C PHE A 25 21.16 9.35 -22.54
N PHE A 26 21.83 9.46 -23.69
CA PHE A 26 21.43 8.76 -24.92
C PHE A 26 22.01 7.34 -25.01
N ASN A 27 22.91 6.96 -24.11
CA ASN A 27 23.62 5.69 -24.11
C ASN A 27 23.33 4.86 -22.84
N THR A 28 22.32 5.27 -22.06
CA THR A 28 21.85 4.56 -20.88
C THR A 28 20.84 3.47 -21.29
N GLN A 29 20.85 2.33 -20.61
CA GLN A 29 19.98 1.20 -20.96
C GLN A 29 18.51 1.63 -21.06
N GLY A 30 17.86 1.31 -22.19
CA GLY A 30 16.47 1.69 -22.47
C GLY A 30 16.29 3.03 -23.19
N TYR A 31 17.36 3.82 -23.33
CA TYR A 31 17.36 5.10 -24.02
C TYR A 31 18.34 5.08 -25.19
N SER A 32 17.98 5.77 -26.27
CA SER A 32 18.84 5.93 -27.44
C SER A 32 18.61 7.29 -28.08
N TYR A 33 19.59 7.77 -28.84
CA TYR A 33 19.39 8.93 -29.70
C TYR A 33 18.51 8.55 -30.91
N ALA A 34 17.54 9.41 -31.22
CA ALA A 34 16.70 9.38 -32.40
C ALA A 34 16.75 10.75 -33.07
N GLU A 35 17.05 10.79 -34.38
CA GLU A 35 17.14 12.06 -35.11
C GLU A 35 15.77 12.76 -35.12
N PRO A 36 15.67 14.02 -34.67
CA PRO A 36 14.40 14.75 -34.67
C PRO A 36 14.02 15.24 -36.07
N SER A 37 12.77 15.69 -36.23
CA SER A 37 12.38 16.51 -37.39
C SER A 37 13.12 17.85 -37.36
N TYR A 38 13.47 18.41 -38.52
CA TYR A 38 14.01 19.78 -38.65
C TYR A 38 13.08 20.68 -39.47
N GLU A 39 11.80 20.30 -39.59
CA GLU A 39 10.79 21.16 -40.19
C GLU A 39 10.59 22.43 -39.36
N SER A 40 10.38 23.57 -40.04
CA SER A 40 10.26 24.88 -39.40
C SER A 40 9.19 24.93 -38.32
N ASP A 41 8.07 24.26 -38.56
CA ASP A 41 6.90 24.28 -37.67
C ASP A 41 7.19 23.52 -36.36
N HIS A 42 7.95 22.42 -36.45
CA HIS A 42 8.38 21.66 -35.29
C HIS A 42 9.41 22.45 -34.46
N ILE A 43 10.39 23.08 -35.11
CA ILE A 43 11.38 23.94 -34.44
C ILE A 43 10.70 25.09 -33.69
N GLU A 44 9.71 25.74 -34.31
CA GLU A 44 9.00 26.86 -33.69
C GLU A 44 8.07 26.40 -32.55
N SER A 45 7.50 25.19 -32.64
CA SER A 45 6.79 24.55 -31.51
C SER A 45 7.73 24.29 -30.33
N VAL A 46 8.90 23.68 -30.58
CA VAL A 46 9.93 23.46 -29.56
C VAL A 46 10.37 24.77 -28.91
N ARG A 47 10.52 25.86 -29.68
CA ARG A 47 10.88 27.19 -29.14
C ARG A 47 9.85 27.72 -28.14
N ARG A 48 8.55 27.59 -28.45
CA ARG A 48 7.47 28.02 -27.54
C ARG A 48 7.42 27.16 -26.28
N ILE A 49 7.62 25.85 -26.43
CA ILE A 49 7.65 24.90 -25.30
C ILE A 49 8.86 25.17 -24.40
N TYR A 50 10.04 25.34 -24.98
CA TYR A 50 11.26 25.70 -24.26
C TYR A 50 11.06 26.96 -23.42
N THR A 51 10.40 27.98 -23.96
CA THR A 51 10.13 29.21 -23.23
C THR A 51 9.23 28.97 -22.01
N GLN A 52 8.13 28.23 -22.19
CA GLN A 52 7.18 27.92 -21.10
C GLN A 52 7.82 27.06 -20.00
N ILE A 53 8.52 25.99 -20.38
CA ILE A 53 9.17 25.06 -19.45
C ILE A 53 10.32 25.75 -18.72
N LYS A 54 11.14 26.54 -19.41
CA LYS A 54 12.23 27.29 -18.78
C LYS A 54 11.69 28.24 -17.71
N ASP A 55 10.65 29.00 -18.02
CA ASP A 55 10.03 29.92 -17.05
C ASP A 55 9.47 29.16 -15.83
N SER A 56 8.87 27.98 -16.06
CA SER A 56 8.39 27.10 -14.99
C SER A 56 9.51 26.58 -14.09
N ILE A 57 10.68 26.25 -14.65
CA ILE A 57 11.84 25.77 -13.90
C ILE A 57 12.50 26.92 -13.12
N ASP A 58 12.67 28.09 -13.74
CA ASP A 58 13.32 29.25 -13.12
C ASP A 58 12.53 29.76 -11.91
N ASN A 59 11.19 29.69 -11.98
CA ASN A 59 10.28 30.15 -10.94
C ASN A 59 9.67 29.00 -10.10
N PHE A 60 10.26 27.81 -10.17
CA PHE A 60 9.69 26.62 -9.54
C PHE A 60 9.53 26.78 -8.02
N ILE A 61 8.31 26.55 -7.54
CA ILE A 61 7.97 26.39 -6.13
C ILE A 61 7.11 25.14 -6.06
N PRO A 62 7.50 24.09 -5.33
CA PRO A 62 6.74 22.83 -5.35
C PRO A 62 5.30 23.02 -4.88
N CYS A 63 4.40 22.24 -5.46
CA CYS A 63 3.03 22.13 -4.94
C CYS A 63 3.07 21.62 -3.48
N ASN A 64 2.09 22.04 -2.68
CA ASN A 64 2.03 21.72 -1.25
C ASN A 64 3.26 22.18 -0.46
N LEU A 65 3.76 23.40 -0.71
CA LEU A 65 4.97 23.96 -0.10
C LEU A 65 5.09 23.77 1.42
N LYS A 66 3.99 23.90 2.17
CA LYS A 66 4.01 23.69 3.64
C LYS A 66 4.37 22.25 4.04
N ILE A 67 3.95 21.27 3.23
CA ILE A 67 4.33 19.86 3.42
C ILE A 67 5.82 19.71 3.11
N TRP A 68 6.29 20.30 2.01
CA TRP A 68 7.72 20.29 1.65
C TRP A 68 8.61 20.89 2.73
N ASP A 69 8.26 22.06 3.26
CA ASP A 69 9.03 22.72 4.32
C ASP A 69 9.10 21.86 5.60
N ALA A 70 8.05 21.07 5.89
CA ALA A 70 8.01 20.19 7.06
C ALA A 70 8.77 18.87 6.84
N LEU A 71 8.64 18.26 5.66
CA LEU A 71 9.25 16.97 5.35
C LEU A 71 10.73 17.10 4.97
N PHE A 72 11.09 18.19 4.28
CA PHE A 72 12.41 18.42 3.69
C PHE A 72 12.90 19.85 3.97
N PRO A 73 13.28 20.20 5.21
CA PRO A 73 13.63 21.59 5.56
C PRO A 73 14.73 22.24 4.69
N ASN A 74 15.61 21.42 4.10
CA ASN A 74 16.71 21.86 3.23
C ASN A 74 16.45 21.60 1.73
N TRP A 75 15.19 21.46 1.31
CA TRP A 75 14.86 21.09 -0.07
C TRP A 75 15.49 22.04 -1.10
N LYS A 76 15.53 23.35 -0.84
CA LYS A 76 16.15 24.33 -1.76
C LYS A 76 17.61 24.00 -2.08
N GLU A 77 18.40 23.72 -1.04
CA GLU A 77 19.82 23.34 -1.19
C GLU A 77 19.97 22.01 -1.94
N ILE A 78 19.09 21.05 -1.68
CA ILE A 78 19.05 19.78 -2.41
C ILE A 78 18.80 20.04 -3.89
N LEU A 79 17.78 20.85 -4.22
CA LEU A 79 17.39 21.15 -5.59
C LEU A 79 18.42 22.00 -6.34
N ASP A 80 19.26 22.77 -5.64
CA ASP A 80 20.36 23.53 -6.27
C ASP A 80 21.44 22.64 -6.89
N SER A 81 21.56 21.39 -6.41
CA SER A 81 22.45 20.40 -7.01
C SER A 81 21.85 19.72 -8.24
N VAL A 82 20.52 19.72 -8.41
CA VAL A 82 19.84 18.99 -9.50
C VAL A 82 20.07 19.68 -10.84
N ILE A 83 20.40 18.87 -11.85
CA ILE A 83 20.55 19.32 -13.23
C ILE A 83 19.29 18.95 -14.02
N ILE A 84 18.68 19.92 -14.68
CA ILE A 84 17.58 19.74 -15.62
C ILE A 84 18.16 19.83 -17.04
N ASN A 85 18.13 18.72 -17.76
CA ASN A 85 18.59 18.63 -19.15
C ASN A 85 17.38 18.80 -20.07
N LEU A 86 17.33 19.94 -20.76
CA LEU A 86 16.37 20.23 -21.83
C LEU A 86 16.97 19.77 -23.15
N ILE A 87 16.49 18.64 -23.65
CA ILE A 87 17.08 17.92 -24.78
C ILE A 87 16.10 17.80 -25.95
N ILE A 88 16.62 17.29 -27.07
CA ILE A 88 15.88 16.81 -28.22
C ILE A 88 16.59 15.54 -28.69
N GLY A 89 15.85 14.48 -29.01
CA GLY A 89 16.36 13.27 -29.62
C GLY A 89 16.10 11.98 -28.85
N TYR A 90 15.18 11.93 -27.89
CA TYR A 90 14.65 10.68 -27.37
C TYR A 90 13.54 10.10 -28.26
N PRO A 91 13.46 8.77 -28.38
CA PRO A 91 12.33 8.11 -29.03
C PRO A 91 11.10 8.13 -28.12
N GLU A 92 9.91 8.10 -28.72
CA GLU A 92 8.68 7.82 -27.96
C GLU A 92 8.78 6.47 -27.23
N PRO A 93 8.22 6.35 -26.02
CA PRO A 93 7.41 7.34 -25.31
C PRO A 93 8.22 8.20 -24.30
N ASN A 94 9.54 8.28 -24.41
CA ASN A 94 10.44 8.81 -23.37
C ASN A 94 10.52 10.35 -23.37
N ASP A 95 9.45 11.05 -23.02
CA ASP A 95 9.41 12.52 -23.02
C ASP A 95 9.90 13.18 -21.71
N ALA A 96 9.88 12.45 -20.60
CA ALA A 96 10.49 12.86 -19.35
C ALA A 96 11.02 11.65 -18.56
N THR A 97 12.15 11.80 -17.88
CA THR A 97 12.71 10.78 -17.00
C THR A 97 13.68 11.38 -15.99
N VAL A 98 13.95 10.65 -14.90
CA VAL A 98 15.03 10.96 -13.96
C VAL A 98 16.08 9.88 -14.06
N LEU A 99 17.32 10.30 -14.34
CA LEU A 99 18.47 9.41 -14.38
C LEU A 99 19.55 9.89 -13.41
N LYS A 100 20.32 8.93 -12.89
CA LYS A 100 21.54 9.22 -12.15
C LYS A 100 22.72 9.13 -13.09
N GLU A 101 23.55 10.16 -13.09
CA GLU A 101 24.87 10.10 -13.71
C GLU A 101 25.75 9.10 -12.92
N PRO A 102 26.82 8.51 -13.50
CA PRO A 102 27.65 7.53 -12.79
C PRO A 102 28.29 8.01 -11.48
N ASP A 103 28.39 9.31 -11.25
CA ASP A 103 28.85 9.92 -9.99
C ASP A 103 27.74 10.02 -8.91
N GLY A 104 26.52 9.60 -9.24
CA GLY A 104 25.34 9.65 -8.38
C GLY A 104 24.56 10.96 -8.45
N GLN A 105 24.92 11.89 -9.34
CA GLN A 105 24.18 13.14 -9.51
C GLN A 105 22.82 12.90 -10.18
N ASN A 106 21.75 13.36 -9.52
CA ASN A 106 20.40 13.30 -10.07
C ASN A 106 20.24 14.31 -11.21
N ASN A 107 19.75 13.80 -12.35
CA ASN A 107 19.46 14.55 -13.55
C ASN A 107 18.00 14.33 -13.96
N VAL A 108 17.23 15.40 -14.12
CA VAL A 108 15.92 15.33 -14.80
C VAL A 108 16.15 15.59 -16.27
N ILE A 109 15.57 14.78 -17.14
CA ILE A 109 15.72 14.89 -18.58
C ILE A 109 14.34 15.10 -19.19
N LEU A 110 14.21 16.16 -20.00
CA LEU A 110 12.97 16.54 -20.66
C LEU A 110 13.24 16.66 -22.17
N ASP A 111 12.60 15.82 -22.97
CA ASP A 111 12.71 15.91 -24.43
C ASP A 111 11.67 16.86 -24.99
N LEU A 112 12.09 18.08 -25.34
CA LEU A 112 11.16 19.12 -25.76
C LEU A 112 10.56 18.88 -27.15
N GLY A 113 11.15 17.98 -27.95
CA GLY A 113 10.64 17.58 -29.25
C GLY A 113 9.40 16.71 -29.09
N LEU A 114 9.46 15.74 -28.19
CA LEU A 114 8.30 14.91 -27.85
C LEU A 114 7.20 15.70 -27.13
N TRP A 115 7.54 16.78 -26.42
CA TRP A 115 6.54 17.64 -25.77
C TRP A 115 5.69 18.46 -26.75
N THR A 116 6.10 18.61 -28.02
CA THR A 116 5.30 19.28 -29.07
C THR A 116 3.91 18.68 -29.21
N LYS A 117 3.74 17.37 -28.92
CA LYS A 117 2.45 16.69 -28.97
C LYS A 117 1.45 17.20 -27.92
N TYR A 118 1.90 17.87 -26.86
CA TYR A 118 1.07 18.43 -25.79
C TYR A 118 0.63 19.87 -26.07
N GLU A 119 1.27 20.54 -27.03
CA GLU A 119 0.96 21.92 -27.38
C GLU A 119 -0.52 22.07 -27.81
N GLY A 120 -1.22 23.00 -27.17
CA GLY A 120 -2.65 23.27 -27.41
C GLY A 120 -3.61 22.19 -26.90
N LYS A 121 -3.12 21.10 -26.29
CA LYS A 121 -3.95 20.02 -25.73
C LYS A 121 -4.08 20.07 -24.21
N CYS A 122 -3.09 20.62 -23.52
CA CYS A 122 -3.11 20.79 -22.08
C CYS A 122 -2.35 22.07 -21.67
N ASP A 123 -2.44 22.39 -20.38
CA ASP A 123 -1.59 23.41 -19.77
C ASP A 123 -0.19 22.83 -19.52
N ILE A 124 0.74 23.16 -20.41
CA ILE A 124 2.13 22.70 -20.32
C ILE A 124 2.77 23.13 -19.00
N THR A 125 2.45 24.33 -18.51
CA THR A 125 3.01 24.90 -17.26
C THR A 125 2.58 24.08 -16.06
N GLY A 126 1.28 23.80 -15.93
CA GLY A 126 0.76 22.93 -14.87
C GLY A 126 1.32 21.49 -14.96
N VAL A 127 1.42 20.94 -16.18
CA VAL A 127 1.97 19.58 -16.36
C VAL A 127 3.44 19.50 -15.94
N ILE A 128 4.29 20.46 -16.36
CA ILE A 128 5.70 20.46 -15.95
C ILE A 128 5.86 20.74 -14.47
N HIS A 129 5.05 21.64 -13.91
CA HIS A 129 5.08 21.94 -12.48
C HIS A 129 4.72 20.71 -11.64
N ASN A 130 3.69 19.97 -12.06
CA ASN A 130 3.30 18.74 -11.39
C ASN A 130 4.38 17.65 -11.48
N LEU A 131 4.92 17.44 -12.68
CA LEU A 131 5.98 16.48 -12.94
C LEU A 131 7.23 16.81 -12.10
N LEU A 132 7.67 18.07 -12.08
CA LEU A 132 8.82 18.48 -11.27
C LEU A 132 8.54 18.33 -9.78
N THR A 133 7.33 18.65 -9.31
CA THR A 133 6.95 18.40 -7.91
C THR A 133 7.03 16.92 -7.57
N HIS A 134 6.60 16.04 -8.47
CA HIS A 134 6.68 14.59 -8.30
C HIS A 134 8.14 14.11 -8.25
N GLU A 135 8.90 14.36 -9.31
CA GLU A 135 10.25 13.83 -9.49
C GLU A 135 11.26 14.39 -8.47
N LEU A 136 11.16 15.67 -8.15
CA LEU A 136 12.06 16.31 -7.18
C LEU A 136 11.74 15.88 -5.74
N CYS A 137 10.52 15.38 -5.48
CA CYS A 137 10.19 14.75 -4.19
C CYS A 137 11.04 13.49 -4.00
N HIS A 138 11.18 12.64 -5.01
CA HIS A 138 12.07 11.47 -4.94
C HIS A 138 13.51 11.85 -4.65
N VAL A 139 14.02 12.91 -5.29
CA VAL A 139 15.37 13.43 -5.03
C VAL A 139 15.52 13.86 -3.56
N CYS A 140 14.51 14.54 -3.00
CA CYS A 140 14.54 14.95 -1.60
C CYS A 140 14.46 13.74 -0.65
N ILE A 141 13.63 12.73 -0.95
CA ILE A 141 13.55 11.49 -0.18
C ILE A 141 14.91 10.78 -0.17
N GLY A 142 15.54 10.57 -1.33
CA GLY A 142 16.83 9.89 -1.45
C GLY A 142 17.98 10.61 -0.74
N LYS A 143 17.90 11.94 -0.60
CA LYS A 143 18.87 12.73 0.20
C LYS A 143 18.57 12.74 1.69
N THR A 144 17.32 12.54 2.09
CA THR A 144 16.87 12.63 3.49
C THR A 144 16.93 11.28 4.19
N ILE A 145 16.58 10.21 3.48
CA ILE A 145 16.50 8.86 4.01
C ILE A 145 17.67 8.05 3.49
N LYS A 146 18.46 7.54 4.43
CA LYS A 146 19.62 6.71 4.11
C LYS A 146 19.20 5.40 3.43
N ASP A 147 19.98 4.95 2.46
CA ASP A 147 19.91 3.64 1.80
C ASP A 147 18.64 3.39 0.94
N ILE A 148 17.60 4.24 1.02
CA ILE A 148 16.32 4.03 0.30
C ILE A 148 16.49 3.94 -1.22
N ASP A 149 17.36 4.76 -1.79
CA ASP A 149 17.64 4.78 -3.24
C ASP A 149 18.30 3.50 -3.74
N ALA A 150 19.03 2.77 -2.88
CA ALA A 150 19.57 1.47 -3.24
C ALA A 150 18.51 0.38 -3.06
N ASP A 151 17.61 0.59 -2.10
CA ASP A 151 16.61 -0.39 -1.71
C ASP A 151 15.42 -0.50 -2.68
N ILE A 152 15.14 0.54 -3.49
CA ILE A 152 14.16 0.46 -4.59
C ILE A 152 14.52 -0.61 -5.65
N GLU A 153 15.80 -0.99 -5.74
CA GLU A 153 16.31 -2.07 -6.60
C GLU A 153 16.80 -3.29 -5.78
N SER A 154 16.45 -3.35 -4.49
CA SER A 154 16.89 -4.45 -3.62
C SER A 154 16.43 -5.81 -4.14
N SER A 155 17.29 -6.82 -3.95
CA SER A 155 16.93 -8.21 -4.19
C SER A 155 16.01 -8.78 -3.09
N ASP A 156 15.94 -8.12 -1.93
CA ASP A 156 14.94 -8.41 -0.92
C ASP A 156 13.60 -7.80 -1.33
N TYR A 157 12.64 -8.68 -1.63
CA TYR A 157 11.32 -8.31 -2.14
C TYR A 157 10.57 -7.34 -1.22
N ILE A 158 10.63 -7.54 0.10
CA ILE A 158 9.86 -6.72 1.05
C ILE A 158 10.50 -5.35 1.20
N ILE A 159 11.84 -5.29 1.28
CA ILE A 159 12.58 -4.03 1.31
C ILE A 159 12.30 -3.22 0.04
N ASN A 160 12.33 -3.88 -1.12
CA ASN A 160 12.02 -3.26 -2.40
C ASN A 160 10.59 -2.71 -2.46
N LEU A 161 9.60 -3.51 -2.05
CA LEU A 161 8.20 -3.10 -2.01
C LEU A 161 7.99 -1.92 -1.05
N ASP A 162 8.63 -1.94 0.12
CA ASP A 162 8.61 -0.86 1.10
C ASP A 162 9.19 0.45 0.56
N ALA A 163 10.37 0.39 -0.05
CA ALA A 163 11.04 1.56 -0.61
C ALA A 163 10.21 2.18 -1.76
N ASN A 164 9.72 1.36 -2.70
CA ASN A 164 8.88 1.82 -3.80
C ASN A 164 7.54 2.41 -3.32
N THR A 165 6.85 1.72 -2.40
CA THR A 165 5.57 2.21 -1.84
C THR A 165 5.75 3.56 -1.15
N PHE A 166 6.87 3.75 -0.45
CA PHE A 166 7.20 4.99 0.25
C PHE A 166 7.53 6.13 -0.72
N HIS A 167 8.45 5.89 -1.68
CA HIS A 167 8.84 6.89 -2.69
C HIS A 167 7.63 7.40 -3.45
N GLU A 168 6.89 6.49 -4.07
CA GLU A 168 5.74 6.80 -4.91
C GLU A 168 4.61 7.41 -4.10
N GLY A 169 4.35 6.88 -2.89
CA GLY A 169 3.28 7.37 -2.03
C GLY A 169 3.43 8.85 -1.67
N PHE A 170 4.64 9.26 -1.25
CA PHE A 170 4.90 10.67 -0.93
C PHE A 170 4.94 11.54 -2.18
N ALA A 171 5.60 11.11 -3.25
CA ALA A 171 5.69 11.88 -4.50
C ALA A 171 4.31 12.15 -5.09
N HIS A 172 3.45 11.13 -5.19
CA HIS A 172 2.08 11.29 -5.66
C HIS A 172 1.19 12.10 -4.73
N LEU A 173 1.39 12.03 -3.40
CA LEU A 173 0.62 12.86 -2.47
C LEU A 173 0.87 14.35 -2.72
N VAL A 174 2.13 14.76 -2.81
CA VAL A 174 2.49 16.19 -2.90
C VAL A 174 2.26 16.78 -4.29
N SER A 175 2.18 15.93 -5.32
CA SER A 175 1.94 16.27 -6.73
C SER A 175 0.55 15.83 -7.23
N TYR A 176 -0.41 15.58 -6.34
CA TYR A 176 -1.70 15.08 -6.79
C TYR A 176 -2.48 16.18 -7.54
N ASP A 177 -2.73 15.96 -8.84
CA ASP A 177 -3.49 16.87 -9.73
C ASP A 177 -2.95 18.31 -9.80
N ASP A 178 -1.71 18.55 -9.40
CA ASP A 178 -1.15 19.88 -9.16
C ASP A 178 -2.03 20.78 -8.26
N LYS A 179 -2.62 20.19 -7.23
CA LYS A 179 -3.52 20.88 -6.29
C LYS A 179 -2.98 20.86 -4.88
N ASP A 180 -3.29 21.94 -4.16
CA ASP A 180 -3.15 21.95 -2.71
C ASP A 180 -3.99 20.80 -2.11
N ILE A 181 -3.40 20.08 -1.17
CA ILE A 181 -3.97 18.90 -0.50
C ILE A 181 -5.36 19.18 0.08
N ASP A 182 -5.62 20.43 0.52
CA ASP A 182 -6.91 20.86 1.07
C ASP A 182 -8.01 20.99 0.00
N MET A 183 -7.63 21.14 -1.28
CA MET A 183 -8.57 21.35 -2.38
C MET A 183 -9.02 20.03 -3.04
N VAL A 184 -8.36 18.91 -2.72
CA VAL A 184 -8.64 17.62 -3.33
C VAL A 184 -9.81 16.92 -2.61
N GLN A 185 -10.75 16.38 -3.38
CA GLN A 185 -11.89 15.61 -2.88
C GLN A 185 -11.50 14.16 -2.56
N TRP A 186 -10.71 13.98 -1.50
CA TRP A 186 -10.15 12.69 -1.09
C TRP A 186 -11.20 11.62 -0.73
N ASP A 187 -12.41 12.02 -0.36
CA ASP A 187 -13.52 11.11 -0.01
C ASP A 187 -14.43 10.78 -1.21
N SER A 188 -14.03 11.16 -2.42
CA SER A 188 -14.75 10.79 -3.63
C SER A 188 -14.87 9.27 -3.80
N GLU A 189 -16.01 8.83 -4.33
CA GLU A 189 -16.29 7.40 -4.53
C GLU A 189 -15.22 6.73 -5.41
N SER A 190 -14.66 7.45 -6.38
CA SER A 190 -13.57 6.97 -7.23
C SER A 190 -12.32 6.65 -6.41
N LEU A 191 -11.86 7.59 -5.56
CA LEU A 191 -10.67 7.38 -4.74
C LEU A 191 -10.88 6.32 -3.66
N GLN A 192 -12.09 6.19 -3.11
CA GLN A 192 -12.40 5.10 -2.18
C GLN A 192 -12.35 3.72 -2.85
N LYS A 193 -12.80 3.60 -4.11
CA LYS A 193 -12.64 2.36 -4.90
C LYS A 193 -11.17 2.04 -5.17
N VAL A 194 -10.37 3.05 -5.54
CA VAL A 194 -8.92 2.90 -5.73
C VAL A 194 -8.25 2.47 -4.44
N LYS A 195 -8.62 3.07 -3.29
CA LYS A 195 -8.11 2.71 -1.96
C LYS A 195 -8.40 1.25 -1.62
N ALA A 196 -9.63 0.79 -1.82
CA ALA A 196 -10.02 -0.59 -1.53
C ALA A 196 -9.28 -1.58 -2.43
N LYS A 197 -9.21 -1.30 -3.74
CA LYS A 197 -8.48 -2.12 -4.72
C LYS A 197 -6.99 -2.21 -4.39
N SER A 198 -6.34 -1.08 -4.16
CA SER A 198 -4.90 -1.01 -3.87
C SER A 198 -4.54 -1.70 -2.55
N LYS A 199 -5.34 -1.53 -1.49
CA LYS A 199 -5.15 -2.27 -0.22
C LYS A 199 -5.30 -3.78 -0.41
N SER A 200 -6.29 -4.22 -1.18
CA SER A 200 -6.49 -5.65 -1.49
C SER A 200 -5.26 -6.23 -2.19
N MET A 201 -4.75 -5.54 -3.21
CA MET A 201 -3.54 -5.96 -3.91
C MET A 201 -2.29 -5.93 -3.02
N MET A 202 -2.14 -4.89 -2.20
CA MET A 202 -1.01 -4.79 -1.27
C MET A 202 -0.99 -5.95 -0.27
N ARG A 203 -2.16 -6.39 0.24
CA ARG A 203 -2.24 -7.60 1.07
C ARG A 203 -1.71 -8.82 0.32
N SER A 204 -2.22 -9.07 -0.89
CA SER A 204 -1.75 -10.20 -1.70
C SER A 204 -0.24 -10.15 -1.96
N ALA A 205 0.28 -8.96 -2.29
CA ALA A 205 1.70 -8.73 -2.48
C ALA A 205 2.53 -9.06 -1.23
N LEU A 206 2.10 -8.62 -0.04
CA LEU A 206 2.79 -8.88 1.23
C LEU A 206 2.80 -10.36 1.63
N PHE A 207 1.79 -11.14 1.23
CA PHE A 207 1.70 -12.57 1.55
C PHE A 207 2.30 -13.49 0.48
N ALA A 208 2.70 -12.93 -0.67
CA ALA A 208 3.30 -13.66 -1.78
C ALA A 208 4.63 -14.30 -1.37
N THR A 209 4.77 -15.60 -1.60
CA THR A 209 5.99 -16.36 -1.32
C THR A 209 6.67 -16.91 -2.57
N ASP A 210 5.96 -16.91 -3.70
CA ASP A 210 6.52 -17.36 -4.98
C ASP A 210 7.32 -16.24 -5.65
N SER A 211 8.54 -16.55 -6.08
CA SER A 211 9.46 -15.56 -6.64
C SER A 211 9.01 -14.95 -7.97
N LEU A 212 8.25 -15.68 -8.80
CA LEU A 212 7.71 -15.15 -10.05
C LEU A 212 6.53 -14.22 -9.77
N GLU A 213 5.68 -14.59 -8.81
CA GLU A 213 4.58 -13.76 -8.34
C GLU A 213 5.09 -12.46 -7.72
N GLN A 214 6.13 -12.53 -6.87
CA GLN A 214 6.79 -11.36 -6.27
C GLN A 214 7.35 -10.41 -7.32
N LYS A 215 8.05 -10.92 -8.34
CA LYS A 215 8.53 -10.08 -9.46
C LYS A 215 7.39 -9.38 -10.18
N LYS A 216 6.26 -10.07 -10.39
CA LYS A 216 5.07 -9.48 -10.98
C LYS A 216 4.49 -8.39 -10.08
N TYR A 217 4.39 -8.62 -8.78
CA TYR A 217 3.90 -7.61 -7.84
C TYR A 217 4.82 -6.38 -7.76
N LEU A 218 6.14 -6.53 -7.87
CA LEU A 218 7.05 -5.38 -7.96
C LEU A 218 6.85 -4.61 -9.26
N TYR A 219 6.64 -5.29 -10.39
CA TYR A 219 6.35 -4.63 -11.66
C TYR A 219 5.02 -3.86 -11.59
N ASP A 220 3.94 -4.53 -11.16
CA ASP A 220 2.60 -3.94 -11.05
C ASP A 220 2.49 -2.87 -9.93
N ALA A 221 3.48 -2.78 -9.03
CA ALA A 221 3.52 -1.80 -7.94
C ALA A 221 3.56 -0.35 -8.45
N ILE A 222 4.36 -0.14 -9.51
CA ILE A 222 4.71 1.19 -10.04
C ILE A 222 4.44 1.34 -11.54
N TYR A 223 4.18 0.24 -12.25
CA TYR A 223 3.93 0.24 -13.68
C TYR A 223 2.43 0.08 -14.01
N GLY A 224 1.98 0.71 -15.09
CA GLY A 224 0.58 0.70 -15.54
C GLY A 224 -0.07 2.08 -15.54
N ASN A 225 -1.40 2.12 -15.75
CA ASN A 225 -2.15 3.37 -15.66
C ASN A 225 -2.06 3.95 -14.25
N TYR A 226 -2.24 5.27 -14.14
CA TYR A 226 -2.10 6.01 -12.88
C TYR A 226 -2.73 5.31 -11.66
N TYR A 227 -4.03 4.99 -11.72
CA TYR A 227 -4.76 4.36 -10.60
C TYR A 227 -4.58 2.83 -10.48
N ASP A 228 -3.89 2.21 -11.42
CA ASP A 228 -3.60 0.77 -11.40
C ASP A 228 -2.30 0.42 -10.66
N LYS A 229 -1.40 1.40 -10.50
CA LYS A 229 -0.15 1.30 -9.72
C LYS A 229 -0.48 1.10 -8.23
N TYR A 230 -0.68 -0.15 -7.81
CA TYR A 230 -1.33 -0.40 -6.52
C TYR A 230 -0.50 0.07 -5.32
N ALA A 231 0.83 -0.08 -5.36
CA ALA A 231 1.70 0.27 -4.24
C ALA A 231 1.73 1.79 -4.06
N CYS A 232 1.95 2.51 -5.16
CA CYS A 232 1.84 3.96 -5.25
C CYS A 232 0.51 4.47 -4.65
N MET A 233 -0.63 3.97 -5.17
CA MET A 233 -1.94 4.41 -4.70
C MET A 233 -2.21 4.04 -3.23
N CYS A 234 -1.73 2.87 -2.79
CA CYS A 234 -1.87 2.44 -1.40
C CYS A 234 -1.09 3.35 -0.45
N GLY A 235 0.17 3.67 -0.80
CA GLY A 235 1.02 4.59 -0.06
C GLY A 235 0.43 6.00 0.01
N MET A 236 0.05 6.57 -1.14
CA MET A 236 -0.55 7.90 -1.21
C MET A 236 -1.81 8.00 -0.34
N LEU A 237 -2.77 7.08 -0.51
CA LEU A 237 -4.05 7.15 0.19
C LEU A 237 -3.92 6.81 1.69
N TYR A 238 -2.89 6.06 2.09
CA TYR A 238 -2.53 5.90 3.49
C TYR A 238 -2.00 7.22 4.08
N LEU A 239 -1.10 7.91 3.38
CA LEU A 239 -0.58 9.20 3.84
C LEU A 239 -1.69 10.26 3.91
N VAL A 240 -2.67 10.24 3.00
CA VAL A 240 -3.88 11.05 3.10
C VAL A 240 -4.61 10.78 4.41
N ASP A 241 -4.77 9.52 4.84
CA ASP A 241 -5.40 9.20 6.13
C ASP A 241 -4.59 9.77 7.31
N CYS A 242 -3.26 9.64 7.28
CA CYS A 242 -2.37 10.23 8.29
C CYS A 242 -2.52 11.75 8.35
N TRP A 243 -2.58 12.41 7.19
CA TRP A 243 -2.79 13.84 7.08
C TRP A 243 -4.19 14.25 7.56
N LYS A 244 -5.25 13.55 7.20
CA LYS A 244 -6.60 13.84 7.71
C LYS A 244 -6.69 13.70 9.23
N ALA A 245 -5.97 12.74 9.81
CA ALA A 245 -5.99 12.50 11.24
C ALA A 245 -5.18 13.52 12.05
N LYS A 246 -4.04 13.98 11.53
CA LYS A 246 -3.05 14.76 12.30
C LYS A 246 -2.49 15.99 11.58
N GLY A 247 -2.99 16.32 10.40
CA GLY A 247 -2.42 17.32 9.51
C GLY A 247 -1.00 16.95 9.07
N ILE A 248 -0.19 17.98 8.82
CA ILE A 248 1.22 17.85 8.41
C ILE A 248 2.05 17.03 9.42
N LEU A 249 1.73 17.13 10.72
CA LEU A 249 2.39 16.34 11.77
C LEU A 249 2.26 14.82 11.51
N GLY A 250 1.13 14.36 10.97
CA GLY A 250 0.94 12.95 10.62
C GLY A 250 1.88 12.49 9.50
N LEU A 251 2.15 13.35 8.52
CA LEU A 251 3.08 13.09 7.44
C LEU A 251 4.53 13.09 7.94
N GLU A 252 4.89 14.04 8.80
CA GLU A 252 6.21 14.07 9.44
C GLU A 252 6.48 12.84 10.29
N GLU A 253 5.49 12.37 11.05
CA GLU A 253 5.60 11.14 11.84
C GLU A 253 5.90 9.92 10.94
N GLU A 254 5.21 9.79 9.81
CA GLU A 254 5.47 8.70 8.87
C GLU A 254 6.83 8.84 8.16
N MET A 255 7.24 10.05 7.80
CA MET A 255 8.57 10.32 7.25
C MET A 255 9.68 9.92 8.24
N LYS A 256 9.52 10.26 9.53
CA LYS A 256 10.47 9.91 10.60
C LYS A 256 10.54 8.41 10.90
N LYS A 257 9.44 7.66 10.69
CA LYS A 257 9.43 6.19 10.80
C LYS A 257 10.23 5.50 9.69
N GLY A 258 10.40 6.17 8.55
CA GLY A 258 11.10 5.62 7.38
C GLY A 258 10.29 4.57 6.63
N TYR A 259 10.86 4.06 5.54
CA TYR A 259 10.19 3.16 4.60
C TYR A 259 10.07 1.72 5.09
N GLN A 260 10.91 1.27 6.02
CA GLN A 260 10.85 -0.11 6.52
C GLN A 260 9.49 -0.41 7.17
N GLY A 261 8.84 -1.46 6.69
CA GLY A 261 7.48 -1.85 7.04
C GLY A 261 6.39 -0.88 6.59
N PHE A 262 6.67 0.08 5.69
CA PHE A 262 5.69 1.07 5.24
C PHE A 262 4.53 0.40 4.50
N SER A 263 4.80 -0.55 3.61
CA SER A 263 3.77 -1.31 2.88
C SER A 263 2.81 -2.04 3.81
N LYS A 264 3.33 -2.54 4.94
CA LYS A 264 2.50 -3.15 5.99
C LYS A 264 1.62 -2.11 6.68
N ARG A 265 2.14 -0.91 6.95
CA ARG A 265 1.37 0.16 7.59
C ARG A 265 0.23 0.67 6.70
N THR A 266 0.39 0.69 5.37
CA THR A 266 -0.64 1.21 4.45
C THR A 266 -1.96 0.42 4.51
N ILE A 267 -1.90 -0.88 4.77
CA ILE A 267 -3.10 -1.72 4.91
C ILE A 267 -3.76 -1.61 6.29
N GLY A 268 -3.12 -0.93 7.25
CA GLY A 268 -3.66 -0.71 8.60
C GLY A 268 -3.78 -1.98 9.45
N GLU A 269 -3.15 -3.06 9.00
CA GLU A 269 -3.19 -4.36 9.64
C GLU A 269 -1.86 -4.61 10.32
N ALA A 270 -1.91 -5.00 11.59
CA ALA A 270 -0.88 -5.89 12.08
C ALA A 270 -0.98 -7.16 11.20
N LEU A 271 -0.15 -7.30 10.15
CA LEU A 271 -0.02 -8.57 9.43
C LEU A 271 0.04 -9.65 10.50
N GLN A 272 -0.98 -10.49 10.53
CA GLN A 272 -0.97 -11.69 11.32
C GLN A 272 0.21 -12.49 10.82
N ASP A 273 1.13 -12.77 11.74
CA ASP A 273 2.16 -13.77 11.48
C ASP A 273 1.44 -15.05 11.04
N LYS A 274 1.86 -15.67 9.92
CA LYS A 274 1.33 -16.96 9.47
C LYS A 274 1.41 -17.99 10.61
N HIS A 275 2.38 -17.86 11.50
CA HIS A 275 2.48 -18.66 12.72
C HIS A 275 1.33 -18.39 13.71
N THR A 276 0.95 -17.14 13.92
CA THR A 276 -0.18 -16.76 14.79
C THR A 276 -1.51 -17.23 14.22
N GLU A 277 -1.77 -17.03 12.93
CA GLU A 277 -3.00 -17.50 12.31
C GLU A 277 -3.10 -19.03 12.37
N LYS A 278 -2.00 -19.73 12.07
CA LYS A 278 -1.93 -21.19 12.19
C LYS A 278 -2.15 -21.66 13.63
N LEU A 279 -1.53 -21.03 14.63
CA LEU A 279 -1.71 -21.36 16.05
C LEU A 279 -3.19 -21.32 16.45
N PHE A 280 -3.91 -20.25 16.10
CA PHE A 280 -5.31 -20.11 16.49
C PHE A 280 -6.28 -20.92 15.63
N LYS A 281 -5.93 -21.23 14.38
CA LYS A 281 -6.64 -22.23 13.58
C LYS A 281 -6.49 -23.63 14.19
N ASP A 282 -5.27 -24.02 14.56
CA ASP A 282 -4.99 -25.30 15.21
C ASP A 282 -5.73 -25.40 16.56
N PHE A 283 -5.76 -24.31 17.33
CA PHE A 283 -6.57 -24.20 18.56
C PHE A 283 -8.07 -24.44 18.28
N LEU A 284 -8.66 -23.69 17.35
CA LEU A 284 -10.09 -23.78 17.04
C LEU A 284 -10.46 -25.17 16.49
N ASN A 285 -9.60 -25.76 15.66
CA ASN A 285 -9.77 -27.12 15.14
C ASN A 285 -9.75 -28.14 16.28
N ALA A 286 -8.79 -28.07 17.19
CA ALA A 286 -8.70 -28.99 18.32
C ALA A 286 -9.90 -28.84 19.27
N TYR A 287 -10.35 -27.61 19.54
CA TYR A 287 -11.56 -27.32 20.31
C TYR A 287 -12.80 -27.96 19.67
N ASN A 288 -13.01 -27.73 18.38
CA ASN A 288 -14.15 -28.27 17.63
C ASN A 288 -14.11 -29.80 17.55
N GLU A 289 -12.94 -30.40 17.36
CA GLU A 289 -12.76 -31.86 17.34
C GLU A 289 -13.18 -32.52 18.66
N CYS A 290 -12.92 -31.88 19.81
CA CYS A 290 -13.40 -32.37 21.10
C CYS A 290 -14.94 -32.36 21.13
N PHE A 291 -15.56 -31.31 20.61
CA PHE A 291 -17.01 -31.19 20.53
C PHE A 291 -17.61 -32.25 19.59
N TYR A 292 -17.02 -32.47 18.41
CA TYR A 292 -17.50 -33.46 17.44
C TYR A 292 -17.42 -34.90 17.97
N LYS A 293 -16.38 -35.21 18.74
CA LYS A 293 -16.17 -36.53 19.36
C LYS A 293 -16.94 -36.71 20.67
N LYS A 294 -17.69 -35.70 21.11
CA LYS A 294 -18.37 -35.68 22.42
C LYS A 294 -17.41 -35.88 23.59
N ASP A 295 -16.15 -35.45 23.44
CA ASP A 295 -15.11 -35.59 24.45
C ASP A 295 -15.14 -34.41 25.42
N LEU A 296 -16.05 -34.49 26.39
CA LEU A 296 -16.24 -33.45 27.41
C LEU A 296 -14.98 -33.23 28.28
N ALA A 297 -14.20 -34.29 28.50
CA ALA A 297 -13.00 -34.21 29.32
C ALA A 297 -11.91 -33.38 28.63
N SER A 298 -11.63 -33.65 27.36
CA SER A 298 -10.67 -32.85 26.58
C SER A 298 -11.21 -31.45 26.30
N LEU A 299 -12.52 -31.29 26.10
CA LEU A 299 -13.12 -29.97 25.89
C LEU A 299 -12.95 -29.05 27.11
N LYS A 300 -13.04 -29.61 28.33
CA LYS A 300 -12.80 -28.87 29.58
C LYS A 300 -11.41 -28.22 29.63
N GLU A 301 -10.40 -28.83 29.02
CA GLU A 301 -9.03 -28.30 28.99
C GLU A 301 -8.89 -27.00 28.18
N PHE A 302 -9.89 -26.61 27.39
CA PHE A 302 -9.89 -25.33 26.68
C PHE A 302 -10.38 -24.16 27.53
N TYR A 303 -10.88 -24.41 28.73
CA TYR A 303 -11.39 -23.37 29.63
C TYR A 303 -10.46 -23.18 30.83
N ASP A 304 -10.51 -22.00 31.45
CA ASP A 304 -9.88 -21.82 32.75
C ASP A 304 -10.72 -22.49 33.83
N THR A 305 -10.06 -23.28 34.67
CA THR A 305 -10.67 -24.07 35.75
C THR A 305 -10.38 -23.49 37.13
N ASN A 306 -9.55 -22.44 37.21
CA ASN A 306 -9.14 -21.84 38.47
C ASN A 306 -10.01 -20.62 38.85
N ASP A 307 -10.34 -19.73 37.90
CA ASP A 307 -11.07 -18.48 38.19
C ASP A 307 -12.56 -18.47 37.76
N ASN A 308 -13.06 -19.59 37.22
CA ASN A 308 -14.48 -19.99 37.09
C ASN A 308 -15.47 -19.04 36.39
N ILE A 309 -15.06 -17.85 35.94
CA ILE A 309 -15.91 -16.91 35.18
C ILE A 309 -15.77 -17.22 33.69
N LEU A 310 -16.69 -18.04 33.18
CA LEU A 310 -16.93 -18.19 31.75
C LEU A 310 -18.21 -17.45 31.41
N ILE A 311 -18.18 -16.51 30.47
CA ILE A 311 -19.39 -15.93 29.91
C ILE A 311 -19.63 -16.57 28.54
N TYR A 312 -20.70 -17.34 28.42
CA TYR A 312 -21.07 -18.03 27.19
C TYR A 312 -22.46 -17.60 26.76
N PHE A 313 -22.56 -16.91 25.63
CA PHE A 313 -23.82 -16.57 24.98
C PHE A 313 -24.07 -17.53 23.82
N ASP A 314 -25.16 -18.29 23.91
CA ASP A 314 -25.50 -19.30 22.91
C ASP A 314 -26.51 -18.73 21.90
N ASN A 315 -26.50 -19.27 20.68
CA ASN A 315 -27.45 -18.86 19.65
C ASN A 315 -28.87 -19.44 19.88
N HIS A 316 -29.04 -20.39 20.80
CA HIS A 316 -30.32 -20.96 21.19
C HIS A 316 -30.81 -20.37 22.52
N LYS A 317 -32.13 -20.23 22.65
CA LYS A 317 -32.76 -19.66 23.85
C LYS A 317 -32.47 -20.51 25.08
N ASN A 318 -32.20 -19.84 26.21
CA ASN A 318 -31.98 -20.42 27.54
C ASN A 318 -30.71 -21.28 27.70
N ASN A 319 -29.75 -21.14 26.78
CA ASN A 319 -28.46 -21.84 26.84
C ASN A 319 -27.28 -20.94 27.24
N ASP A 320 -27.54 -19.67 27.55
CA ASP A 320 -26.53 -18.76 28.08
C ASP A 320 -26.04 -19.25 29.45
N THR A 321 -24.73 -19.23 29.68
CA THR A 321 -24.12 -19.63 30.95
C THR A 321 -23.07 -18.65 31.43
N TYR A 322 -22.90 -18.58 32.74
CA TYR A 322 -22.00 -17.63 33.41
C TYR A 322 -20.95 -18.35 34.29
N SER A 323 -20.88 -19.67 34.17
CA SER A 323 -19.91 -20.53 34.85
C SER A 323 -19.54 -21.73 34.00
N LEU A 324 -18.31 -22.23 34.16
CA LEU A 324 -17.83 -23.39 33.43
C LEU A 324 -18.64 -24.66 33.77
N GLU A 325 -19.06 -24.83 35.02
CA GLU A 325 -19.82 -26.00 35.47
C GLU A 325 -21.18 -26.10 34.78
N GLU A 326 -21.93 -24.98 34.74
CA GLU A 326 -23.22 -24.91 34.05
C GLU A 326 -23.06 -25.18 32.55
N HIS A 327 -22.04 -24.58 31.93
CA HIS A 327 -21.74 -24.76 30.52
C HIS A 327 -21.47 -26.23 30.17
N LEU A 328 -20.55 -26.87 30.90
CA LEU A 328 -20.20 -28.27 30.66
C LEU A 328 -21.39 -29.21 30.92
N LYS A 329 -22.28 -28.86 31.86
CA LYS A 329 -23.51 -29.60 32.09
C LYS A 329 -24.45 -29.52 30.89
N LEU A 330 -24.68 -28.32 30.34
CA LEU A 330 -25.51 -28.16 29.13
C LEU A 330 -24.92 -28.90 27.93
N ILE A 331 -23.61 -28.84 27.74
CA ILE A 331 -22.94 -29.61 26.68
C ILE A 331 -23.10 -31.12 26.91
N SER A 332 -22.94 -31.60 28.14
CA SER A 332 -23.14 -33.01 28.49
C SER A 332 -24.57 -33.47 28.22
N ASP A 333 -25.56 -32.66 28.62
CA ASP A 333 -26.97 -32.91 28.37
C ASP A 333 -27.27 -32.94 26.87
N PHE A 334 -26.67 -32.03 26.09
CA PHE A 334 -26.74 -32.04 24.63
C PHE A 334 -26.10 -33.29 24.01
N PHE A 335 -24.92 -33.72 24.48
CA PHE A 335 -24.25 -34.92 23.97
C PHE A 335 -25.04 -36.20 24.19
N ASN A 336 -25.70 -36.30 25.35
CA ASN A 336 -26.50 -37.45 25.75
C ASN A 336 -27.88 -37.48 25.08
N ASN A 337 -28.55 -36.33 24.96
CA ASN A 337 -29.95 -36.26 24.54
C ASN A 337 -30.13 -35.79 23.09
N GLY A 338 -29.09 -35.21 22.47
CA GLY A 338 -29.13 -34.63 21.13
C GLY A 338 -30.18 -33.51 20.99
N LYS A 339 -30.50 -33.16 19.74
CA LYS A 339 -31.79 -32.51 19.43
C LYS A 339 -32.84 -33.61 19.31
N LEU A 340 -34.08 -33.37 19.75
CA LEU A 340 -35.21 -34.30 19.60
C LEU A 340 -35.44 -34.79 18.16
N THR A 341 -34.83 -34.14 17.16
CA THR A 341 -34.93 -34.41 15.72
C THR A 341 -33.69 -35.06 15.11
N GLU A 342 -32.60 -35.25 15.85
CA GLU A 342 -31.31 -35.74 15.32
C GLU A 342 -30.81 -36.91 16.16
N VAL A 343 -31.11 -38.13 15.70
CA VAL A 343 -30.49 -39.36 16.20
C VAL A 343 -29.12 -39.46 15.50
N GLY A 344 -28.05 -38.91 16.06
CA GLY A 344 -26.77 -38.90 15.37
C GLY A 344 -25.57 -38.28 16.07
N GLU A 345 -24.43 -38.41 15.38
CA GLU A 345 -23.14 -37.76 15.64
C GLU A 345 -23.27 -36.23 15.54
N VAL A 346 -22.37 -35.49 16.20
CA VAL A 346 -22.34 -34.03 16.09
C VAL A 346 -21.75 -33.65 14.73
N GLU A 347 -22.52 -32.94 13.92
CA GLU A 347 -22.07 -32.54 12.57
C GLU A 347 -20.90 -31.55 12.61
N PRO A 348 -19.85 -31.75 11.78
CA PRO A 348 -18.78 -30.77 11.61
C PRO A 348 -19.28 -29.43 11.04
N LEU A 349 -18.79 -28.34 11.63
CA LEU A 349 -19.06 -26.98 11.18
C LEU A 349 -18.12 -26.59 10.03
N ILE A 350 -18.68 -25.88 9.05
CA ILE A 350 -17.90 -25.12 8.06
C ILE A 350 -17.56 -23.77 8.67
N ILE A 351 -16.26 -23.45 8.76
CA ILE A 351 -15.76 -22.18 9.29
C ILE A 351 -15.41 -21.26 8.13
N GLU A 352 -16.01 -20.07 8.10
CA GLU A 352 -15.80 -19.04 7.08
C GLU A 352 -15.33 -17.73 7.74
N ASN A 353 -14.64 -16.88 6.99
CA ASN A 353 -14.21 -15.54 7.43
C ASN A 353 -13.51 -15.54 8.80
N PHE A 354 -12.60 -16.50 9.02
CA PHE A 354 -11.85 -16.60 10.26
C PHE A 354 -10.85 -15.45 10.38
N ASN A 355 -11.05 -14.60 11.37
CA ASN A 355 -10.20 -13.46 11.71
C ASN A 355 -9.71 -13.60 13.15
N VAL A 356 -8.43 -13.33 13.36
CA VAL A 356 -7.83 -13.28 14.70
C VAL A 356 -7.55 -11.82 15.06
N PHE A 357 -7.58 -11.47 16.34
CA PHE A 357 -7.07 -10.20 16.86
C PHE A 357 -6.25 -10.53 18.09
N HIS A 358 -4.92 -10.61 17.92
CA HIS A 358 -3.99 -11.06 18.97
C HIS A 358 -3.14 -9.90 19.48
N LYS A 359 -3.03 -9.76 20.81
CA LYS A 359 -2.18 -8.77 21.47
C LYS A 359 -1.67 -9.30 22.82
N GLY A 360 -0.36 -9.57 22.91
CA GLY A 360 0.26 -10.08 24.13
C GLY A 360 -0.31 -11.45 24.52
N GLU A 361 -0.86 -11.54 25.72
CA GLU A 361 -1.46 -12.76 26.27
C GLU A 361 -2.98 -12.85 26.01
N ALA A 362 -3.56 -11.99 25.16
CA ALA A 362 -4.98 -12.03 24.82
C ALA A 362 -5.22 -12.16 23.32
N ALA A 363 -6.27 -12.88 22.93
CA ALA A 363 -6.70 -13.00 21.54
C ALA A 363 -8.23 -12.99 21.41
N CYS A 364 -8.74 -12.45 20.31
CA CYS A 364 -10.14 -12.55 19.94
C CYS A 364 -10.26 -13.23 18.57
N LEU A 365 -11.07 -14.28 18.48
CA LEU A 365 -11.35 -15.03 17.26
C LEU A 365 -12.75 -14.68 16.78
N CYS A 366 -12.89 -14.18 15.56
CA CYS A 366 -14.17 -13.87 14.94
C CYS A 366 -14.34 -14.71 13.68
N PHE A 367 -15.44 -15.46 13.57
CA PHE A 367 -15.70 -16.31 12.42
C PHE A 367 -17.19 -16.55 12.21
N LEU A 368 -17.54 -17.01 11.01
CA LEU A 368 -18.86 -17.57 10.73
C LEU A 368 -18.77 -19.09 10.81
N SER A 369 -19.74 -19.71 11.49
CA SER A 369 -19.92 -21.15 11.50
C SER A 369 -21.23 -21.52 10.82
N ARG A 370 -21.20 -22.58 10.00
CA ARG A 370 -22.38 -23.13 9.32
C ARG A 370 -22.46 -24.62 9.58
N TYR A 371 -23.65 -25.11 9.89
CA TYR A 371 -23.95 -26.53 9.83
C TYR A 371 -24.00 -26.95 8.36
N LYS A 372 -23.32 -28.03 7.99
CA LYS A 372 -23.30 -28.49 6.60
C LYS A 372 -24.70 -28.94 6.14
N SER A 373 -25.50 -29.50 7.04
CA SER A 373 -26.89 -29.87 6.82
C SER A 373 -27.85 -28.68 6.77
N PHE A 374 -27.51 -27.57 7.43
CA PHE A 374 -28.33 -26.37 7.54
C PHE A 374 -27.48 -25.10 7.43
N PRO A 375 -27.00 -24.76 6.22
CA PRO A 375 -26.00 -23.71 6.06
C PRO A 375 -26.55 -22.29 6.30
N VAL A 376 -27.86 -22.10 6.36
CA VAL A 376 -28.51 -20.79 6.56
C VAL A 376 -29.57 -20.92 7.67
N PRO A 377 -29.59 -20.03 8.67
CA PRO A 377 -28.70 -18.88 8.86
C PRO A 377 -27.30 -19.29 9.33
N ALA A 378 -26.30 -18.47 9.01
CA ALA A 378 -24.97 -18.61 9.60
C ALA A 378 -25.01 -18.26 11.10
N VAL A 379 -24.08 -18.80 11.86
CA VAL A 379 -23.84 -18.37 13.25
C VAL A 379 -22.56 -17.53 13.29
N ARG A 380 -22.70 -16.26 13.67
CA ARG A 380 -21.55 -15.41 14.01
C ARG A 380 -21.02 -15.87 15.34
N SER A 381 -19.73 -16.17 15.36
CA SER A 381 -19.03 -16.73 16.49
C SER A 381 -17.91 -15.79 16.91
N THR A 382 -17.82 -15.50 18.20
CA THR A 382 -16.72 -14.73 18.80
C THR A 382 -16.18 -15.49 20.00
N LEU A 383 -14.87 -15.76 20.02
CA LEU A 383 -14.18 -16.35 21.17
C LEU A 383 -13.12 -15.37 21.68
N TYR A 384 -13.18 -15.02 22.95
CA TYR A 384 -12.11 -14.29 23.62
C TYR A 384 -11.25 -15.27 24.41
N LEU A 385 -9.95 -15.21 24.17
CA LEU A 385 -8.95 -16.10 24.72
C LEU A 385 -7.92 -15.34 25.54
N GLU A 386 -7.46 -15.96 26.62
CA GLU A 386 -6.30 -15.51 27.40
C GLU A 386 -5.27 -16.64 27.51
N CYS A 387 -3.98 -16.28 27.50
CA CYS A 387 -2.87 -17.21 27.65
C CYS A 387 -2.42 -17.24 29.10
N THR A 388 -2.76 -18.30 29.81
CA THR A 388 -2.37 -18.53 31.20
C THR A 388 -1.32 -19.63 31.26
N ASN A 389 -0.14 -19.35 31.82
CA ASN A 389 0.98 -20.31 31.92
C ASN A 389 1.36 -20.95 30.57
N GLY A 390 1.30 -20.18 29.48
CA GLY A 390 1.62 -20.65 28.13
C GLY A 390 0.53 -21.49 27.46
N ILE A 391 -0.67 -21.56 28.06
CA ILE A 391 -1.82 -22.30 27.52
C ILE A 391 -2.97 -21.32 27.26
N TRP A 392 -3.50 -21.33 26.05
CA TRP A 392 -4.66 -20.51 25.66
C TRP A 392 -5.95 -21.10 26.21
N LYS A 393 -6.78 -20.26 26.83
CA LYS A 393 -8.06 -20.62 27.45
C LYS A 393 -9.17 -19.71 26.94
N VAL A 394 -10.36 -20.28 26.72
CA VAL A 394 -11.58 -19.53 26.39
C VAL A 394 -12.13 -18.88 27.66
N MET A 395 -12.19 -17.56 27.66
CA MET A 395 -12.72 -16.76 28.76
C MET A 395 -14.14 -16.27 28.47
N HIS A 396 -14.44 -16.02 27.20
CA HIS A 396 -15.77 -15.62 26.74
C HIS A 396 -16.06 -16.21 25.37
N ALA A 397 -17.30 -16.61 25.17
CA ALA A 397 -17.79 -17.04 23.87
C ALA A 397 -19.17 -16.44 23.58
N HIS A 398 -19.40 -16.03 22.33
CA HIS A 398 -20.68 -15.48 21.90
C HIS A 398 -21.02 -16.01 20.52
N PHE A 399 -22.18 -16.68 20.44
CA PHE A 399 -22.76 -17.23 19.24
C PHE A 399 -24.11 -16.56 18.99
N SER A 400 -24.31 -16.00 17.80
CA SER A 400 -25.60 -15.42 17.41
C SER A 400 -25.90 -15.72 15.95
N PHE A 401 -27.17 -15.95 15.62
CA PHE A 401 -27.57 -16.07 14.23
C PHE A 401 -27.29 -14.76 13.47
N GLU A 402 -26.86 -14.88 12.23
CA GLU A 402 -26.83 -13.76 11.31
C GLU A 402 -28.27 -13.22 11.13
N PRO A 403 -28.49 -11.89 11.25
CA PRO A 403 -29.79 -11.28 11.02
C PRO A 403 -30.28 -11.66 9.62
N GLU A 404 -31.53 -12.09 9.52
CA GLU A 404 -32.18 -12.21 8.23
C GLU A 404 -32.12 -10.83 7.53
N LYS A 405 -31.63 -10.81 6.29
CA LYS A 405 -31.58 -9.59 5.47
C LYS A 405 -32.97 -9.11 5.08
#